data_AF-A0A3B0TLL1-F1
#
_entry.id   AF-A0A3B0TLL1-F1
#
_cell.length_a   1.000
_cell.length_b   1.000
_cell.length_c   1.000
_cell.angle_alpha   90.00
_cell.angle_beta   90.00
_cell.angle_gamma   90.00
#
_symmetry.space_group_name_H-M   'P 1'
#
loop_
_entity.id
_entity.type
_entity.pdbx_description
1 polymer ?
#
loop_
_entity_poly.entity_id
_entity_poly.type
_entity_poly.pdbx_seq_one_letter_code
_entity_poly.pdbx_strand_id
1 'polypeptide(L)'
;MKMKNYILLIFFVLNFGFVVNAQEWTVPAEEAEKVSPYIFEEDMVADGEVLYENSCTSCHGTPTENNFMPFSPPPGDPASEQFQSQPDGALFYKIQKGRGVMPVFENILAGEEIWSLVAYIRSFNKEYVQPEFDYGDEVLSELKFDLDFDENIDKLVVKVFSDGEVEEGIDVSAFVVGMFGKFPLGKTKTNELGLAYLDVDPSLPGDKQGNLDILVRVKKGYAIEKAITSM
;
A
#
# COMPACT_ATOMS: atom_id res chain seq x y z
N MET A 1 34.78 65.24 -48.05
CA MET A 1 33.72 65.35 -47.02
C MET A 1 33.42 63.94 -46.52
N LYS A 2 33.45 63.75 -45.19
CA LYS A 2 33.55 62.44 -44.50
C LYS A 2 32.32 61.53 -44.73
N MET A 3 32.58 60.26 -45.02
CA MET A 3 31.61 59.16 -44.97
C MET A 3 31.10 58.94 -43.54
N LYS A 4 29.80 58.66 -43.37
CA LYS A 4 29.25 58.04 -42.16
C LYS A 4 28.28 56.94 -42.57
N ASN A 5 28.79 55.72 -42.62
CA ASN A 5 27.98 54.50 -42.68
C ASN A 5 27.50 54.22 -41.26
N TYR A 6 26.19 54.28 -41.03
CA TYR A 6 25.59 53.86 -39.76
C TYR A 6 25.41 52.34 -39.82
N ILE A 7 26.32 51.61 -39.17
CA ILE A 7 26.17 50.17 -38.91
C ILE A 7 25.11 50.03 -37.82
N LEU A 8 23.94 49.55 -38.20
CA LEU A 8 22.86 49.17 -37.29
C LEU A 8 23.25 47.84 -36.62
N LEU A 9 23.77 47.91 -35.39
CA LEU A 9 24.06 46.75 -34.55
C LEU A 9 22.73 46.23 -33.97
N ILE A 10 22.19 45.17 -34.58
CA ILE A 10 21.07 44.41 -34.03
C ILE A 10 21.61 43.56 -32.87
N PHE A 11 21.31 43.96 -31.64
CA PHE A 11 21.54 43.12 -30.45
C PHE A 11 20.52 41.97 -30.45
N PHE A 12 20.96 40.79 -30.85
CA PHE A 12 20.18 39.56 -30.71
C PHE A 12 20.31 39.08 -29.26
N VAL A 13 19.36 39.46 -28.40
CA VAL A 13 19.28 38.94 -27.03
C VAL A 13 18.77 37.50 -27.12
N LEU A 14 19.71 36.55 -27.14
CA LEU A 14 19.43 35.13 -26.91
C LEU A 14 18.84 34.99 -25.51
N ASN A 15 17.51 34.90 -25.44
CA ASN A 15 16.82 34.39 -24.26
C ASN A 15 17.17 32.91 -24.14
N PHE A 16 18.25 32.61 -23.42
CA PHE A 16 18.48 31.27 -22.90
C PHE A 16 17.44 31.05 -21.80
N GLY A 17 16.28 30.53 -22.19
CA GLY A 17 15.33 29.97 -21.24
C GLY A 17 16.04 28.86 -20.51
N PHE A 18 16.24 29.02 -19.21
CA PHE A 18 16.58 27.89 -18.35
C PHE A 18 15.37 26.95 -18.39
N VAL A 19 15.44 25.93 -19.24
CA VAL A 19 14.59 24.76 -19.10
C VAL A 19 15.05 24.10 -17.81
N VAL A 20 14.34 24.38 -16.72
CA VAL A 20 14.41 23.56 -15.52
C VAL A 20 13.87 22.20 -15.95
N ASN A 21 14.76 21.31 -16.37
CA ASN A 21 14.43 19.90 -16.53
C ASN A 21 13.98 19.44 -15.14
N ALA A 22 12.68 19.20 -14.98
CA ALA A 22 12.21 18.40 -13.86
C ALA A 22 12.97 17.08 -13.94
N GLN A 23 13.95 16.88 -13.05
CA GLN A 23 14.83 15.72 -13.14
C GLN A 23 13.97 14.46 -13.08
N GLU A 24 14.01 13.68 -14.14
CA GLU A 24 13.28 12.43 -14.24
C GLU A 24 13.58 11.56 -13.01
N TRP A 25 12.54 10.98 -12.40
CA TRP A 25 12.74 10.10 -11.25
C TRP A 25 13.23 8.74 -11.74
N THR A 26 14.54 8.65 -11.96
CA THR A 26 15.20 7.39 -12.30
C THR A 26 15.19 6.46 -11.08
N VAL A 27 14.58 5.30 -11.23
CA VAL A 27 14.61 4.20 -10.24
C VAL A 27 15.76 3.26 -10.65
N PRO A 28 16.58 2.75 -9.71
CA PRO A 28 17.58 1.74 -10.03
C PRO A 28 16.95 0.53 -10.74
N ALA A 29 17.61 -0.04 -11.75
CA ALA A 29 17.04 -1.11 -12.57
C ALA A 29 16.58 -2.32 -11.73
N GLU A 30 17.41 -2.75 -10.78
CA GLU A 30 17.09 -3.83 -9.84
C GLU A 30 15.82 -3.55 -9.02
N GLU A 31 15.58 -2.29 -8.64
CA GLU A 31 14.38 -1.88 -7.89
C GLU A 31 13.15 -1.83 -8.78
N ALA A 32 13.30 -1.40 -10.03
CA ALA A 32 12.23 -1.37 -11.01
C ALA A 32 11.76 -2.77 -11.44
N GLU A 33 12.67 -3.75 -11.44
CA GLU A 33 12.41 -5.14 -11.79
C GLU A 33 11.75 -5.95 -10.67
N LYS A 34 11.62 -5.39 -9.45
CA LYS A 34 10.92 -6.05 -8.35
C LYS A 34 9.45 -6.27 -8.70
N VAL A 35 8.96 -7.47 -8.38
CA VAL A 35 7.55 -7.85 -8.51
C VAL A 35 6.98 -8.16 -7.13
N SER A 36 5.67 -8.00 -6.97
CA SER A 36 5.00 -8.21 -5.69
C SER A 36 4.97 -9.69 -5.34
N PRO A 37 5.42 -10.09 -4.12
CA PRO A 37 5.23 -11.46 -3.65
C PRO A 37 3.80 -11.73 -3.14
N TYR A 38 2.92 -10.72 -3.19
CA TYR A 38 1.51 -10.82 -2.81
C TYR A 38 0.63 -10.69 -4.05
N ILE A 39 -0.46 -11.43 -4.10
CA ILE A 39 -1.43 -11.40 -5.20
C ILE A 39 -2.33 -10.17 -5.03
N PHE A 40 -2.55 -9.41 -6.09
CA PHE A 40 -3.37 -8.19 -6.09
C PHE A 40 -4.87 -8.52 -6.20
N GLU A 41 -5.38 -9.26 -5.22
CA GLU A 41 -6.79 -9.58 -5.07
C GLU A 41 -7.62 -8.37 -4.59
N GLU A 42 -8.94 -8.48 -4.69
CA GLU A 42 -9.90 -7.41 -4.34
C GLU A 42 -9.69 -6.85 -2.93
N ASP A 43 -9.35 -7.73 -1.98
CA ASP A 43 -9.11 -7.36 -0.58
C ASP A 43 -7.82 -6.54 -0.40
N MET A 44 -6.79 -6.80 -1.20
CA MET A 44 -5.53 -6.06 -1.21
C MET A 44 -5.68 -4.71 -1.90
N VAL A 45 -6.49 -4.65 -2.95
CA VAL A 45 -6.90 -3.40 -3.61
C VAL A 45 -7.67 -2.51 -2.64
N ALA A 46 -8.64 -3.06 -1.91
CA ALA A 46 -9.43 -2.32 -0.91
C ALA A 46 -8.56 -1.79 0.24
N ASP A 47 -7.58 -2.57 0.71
CA ASP A 47 -6.59 -2.08 1.70
C ASP A 47 -5.77 -0.91 1.13
N GLY A 48 -5.37 -1.00 -0.14
CA GLY A 48 -4.66 0.06 -0.85
C GLY A 48 -5.48 1.33 -1.01
N GLU A 49 -6.78 1.23 -1.27
CA GLU A 49 -7.71 2.36 -1.34
C GLU A 49 -7.74 3.12 -0.02
N VAL A 50 -7.96 2.41 1.10
CA VAL A 50 -7.97 3.02 2.44
C VAL A 50 -6.64 3.70 2.77
N LEU A 51 -5.51 3.07 2.41
CA LEU A 51 -4.18 3.68 2.61
C LEU A 51 -4.01 4.95 1.75
N TYR A 52 -4.50 4.92 0.52
CA TYR A 52 -4.43 6.03 -0.42
C TYR A 52 -5.26 7.23 0.06
N GLU A 53 -6.49 6.99 0.53
CA GLU A 53 -7.36 8.01 1.13
C GLU A 53 -6.67 8.70 2.31
N ASN A 54 -6.04 7.91 3.19
CA ASN A 54 -5.40 8.42 4.40
C ASN A 54 -4.08 9.15 4.14
N SER A 55 -3.29 8.71 3.16
CA SER A 55 -1.88 9.13 3.05
C SER A 55 -1.51 9.82 1.73
N CYS A 56 -2.29 9.64 0.66
CA CYS A 56 -1.89 10.03 -0.69
C CYS A 56 -2.81 11.11 -1.30
N THR A 57 -4.11 11.02 -1.01
CA THR A 57 -5.17 11.85 -1.63
C THR A 57 -4.95 13.35 -1.44
N SER A 58 -4.39 13.78 -0.30
CA SER A 58 -4.14 15.20 -0.02
C SER A 58 -3.21 15.89 -1.03
N CYS A 59 -2.34 15.12 -1.72
CA CYS A 59 -1.41 15.64 -2.71
C CYS A 59 -1.72 15.12 -4.13
N HIS A 60 -2.08 13.85 -4.27
CA HIS A 60 -2.35 13.21 -5.55
C HIS A 60 -3.82 13.34 -6.01
N GLY A 61 -4.72 13.80 -5.13
CA GLY A 61 -6.13 13.98 -5.46
C GLY A 61 -6.90 12.66 -5.59
N THR A 62 -8.15 12.75 -6.04
CA THR A 62 -8.97 11.59 -6.40
C THR A 62 -8.45 11.01 -7.72
N PRO A 63 -8.13 9.71 -7.80
CA PRO A 63 -7.71 9.10 -9.05
C PRO A 63 -8.72 9.34 -10.16
N THR A 64 -8.25 9.52 -11.40
CA THR A 64 -9.03 9.87 -12.62
C THR A 64 -9.56 11.31 -12.70
N GLU A 65 -9.60 12.05 -11.59
CA GLU A 65 -10.13 13.42 -11.58
C GLU A 65 -9.08 14.48 -11.94
N ASN A 66 -7.79 14.12 -12.01
CA ASN A 66 -6.69 15.05 -12.29
C ASN A 66 -6.69 16.31 -11.38
N ASN A 67 -7.11 16.15 -10.13
CA ASN A 67 -7.24 17.23 -9.14
C ASN A 67 -6.07 17.26 -8.12
N PHE A 68 -4.89 16.78 -8.53
CA PHE A 68 -3.68 16.79 -7.70
C PHE A 68 -3.16 18.21 -7.43
N MET A 69 -2.40 18.36 -6.33
CA MET A 69 -1.82 19.63 -5.91
C MET A 69 -0.82 20.18 -6.96
N PRO A 70 -0.80 21.50 -7.21
CA PRO A 70 0.03 22.11 -8.24
C PRO A 70 1.49 22.31 -7.76
N PHE A 71 2.14 21.24 -7.29
CA PHE A 71 3.57 21.24 -6.98
C PHE A 71 4.41 21.32 -8.24
N SER A 72 5.71 21.62 -8.08
CA SER A 72 6.69 21.63 -9.16
C SER A 72 7.88 20.73 -8.81
N PRO A 73 8.00 19.53 -9.42
CA PRO A 73 7.06 18.93 -10.39
C PRO A 73 5.72 18.51 -9.74
N PRO A 74 4.63 18.39 -10.52
CA PRO A 74 3.36 17.91 -10.00
C PRO A 74 3.48 16.44 -9.58
N PRO A 75 2.73 16.02 -8.55
CA PRO A 75 2.74 14.62 -8.11
C PRO A 75 2.03 13.70 -9.11
N GLY A 76 1.07 14.23 -9.88
CA GLY A 76 0.36 13.52 -10.95
C GLY A 76 -0.78 12.63 -10.45
N ASP A 77 -1.64 12.22 -11.39
CA ASP A 77 -2.79 11.34 -11.15
C ASP A 77 -2.34 9.86 -11.22
N PRO A 78 -2.54 9.06 -10.16
CA PRO A 78 -2.13 7.65 -10.16
C PRO A 78 -2.87 6.77 -11.17
N ALA A 79 -4.05 7.18 -11.64
CA ALA A 79 -4.77 6.46 -12.69
C ALA A 79 -4.27 6.80 -14.11
N SER A 80 -3.35 7.75 -14.26
CA SER A 80 -2.87 8.18 -15.57
C SER A 80 -1.98 7.15 -16.26
N GLU A 81 -1.93 7.20 -17.60
CA GLU A 81 -1.04 6.35 -18.41
C GLU A 81 0.43 6.46 -17.99
N GLN A 82 0.86 7.63 -17.50
CA GLN A 82 2.22 7.82 -16.98
C GLN A 82 2.50 6.95 -15.75
N PHE A 83 1.53 6.75 -14.87
CA PHE A 83 1.67 5.83 -13.74
C PHE A 83 1.54 4.39 -14.21
N GLN A 84 0.56 4.10 -15.06
CA GLN A 84 0.26 2.75 -15.52
C GLN A 84 1.36 2.14 -16.40
N SER A 85 2.17 2.95 -17.06
CA SER A 85 3.30 2.50 -17.88
C SER A 85 4.57 2.16 -17.08
N GLN A 86 4.63 2.51 -15.80
CA GLN A 86 5.79 2.18 -14.95
C GLN A 86 5.75 0.72 -14.50
N PRO A 87 6.87 0.05 -14.24
CA PRO A 87 6.89 -1.25 -13.56
C PRO A 87 6.38 -1.17 -12.11
N ASP A 88 5.85 -2.27 -11.58
CA ASP A 88 5.34 -2.31 -10.19
C ASP A 88 6.42 -2.00 -9.16
N GLY A 89 7.61 -2.58 -9.32
CA GLY A 89 8.77 -2.29 -8.47
C GLY A 89 9.18 -0.82 -8.49
N ALA A 90 8.98 -0.12 -9.62
CA ALA A 90 9.23 1.31 -9.71
C ALA A 90 8.22 2.13 -8.90
N LEU A 91 6.93 1.77 -8.96
CA LEU A 91 5.89 2.40 -8.13
C LEU A 91 6.16 2.13 -6.64
N PHE A 92 6.44 0.88 -6.29
CA PHE A 92 6.80 0.46 -4.95
C PHE A 92 7.97 1.27 -4.40
N TYR A 93 9.07 1.34 -5.15
CA TYR A 93 10.27 2.07 -4.75
C TYR A 93 9.99 3.56 -4.53
N LYS A 94 9.19 4.17 -5.41
CA LYS A 94 8.83 5.59 -5.31
C LYS A 94 8.02 5.88 -4.05
N ILE A 95 7.04 5.04 -3.73
CA ILE A 95 6.28 5.14 -2.48
C ILE A 95 7.20 4.92 -1.28
N GLN A 96 8.01 3.86 -1.30
CA GLN A 96 8.90 3.50 -0.22
C GLN A 96 9.89 4.61 0.13
N LYS A 97 10.58 5.15 -0.88
CA LYS A 97 11.70 6.09 -0.68
C LYS A 97 11.30 7.57 -0.68
N GLY A 98 10.15 7.92 -1.25
CA GLY A 98 9.75 9.31 -1.44
C GLY A 98 10.75 10.12 -2.28
N ARG A 99 10.40 11.37 -2.57
CA ARG A 99 11.31 12.33 -3.24
C ARG A 99 10.78 13.76 -3.10
N GLY A 100 11.65 14.67 -2.68
CA GLY A 100 11.29 16.09 -2.53
C GLY A 100 10.22 16.28 -1.46
N VAL A 101 9.02 16.71 -1.87
CA VAL A 101 7.87 16.90 -0.97
C VAL A 101 7.12 15.60 -0.67
N MET A 102 7.30 14.55 -1.48
CA MET A 102 6.69 13.24 -1.23
C MET A 102 7.42 12.56 -0.06
N PRO A 103 6.74 12.25 1.06
CA PRO A 103 7.35 11.63 2.24
C PRO A 103 7.95 10.25 1.97
N VAL A 104 8.83 9.83 2.88
CA VAL A 104 9.40 8.46 2.89
C VAL A 104 8.46 7.55 3.66
N PHE A 105 7.78 6.62 2.97
CA PHE A 105 6.78 5.75 3.61
C PHE A 105 7.36 4.48 4.22
N GLU A 106 8.62 4.10 3.95
CA GLU A 106 9.21 2.88 4.53
C GLU A 106 9.34 2.88 6.06
N ASN A 107 9.27 4.05 6.68
CA ASN A 107 9.28 4.22 8.13
C ASN A 107 7.87 4.27 8.74
N ILE A 108 6.83 4.21 7.91
CA ILE A 108 5.42 4.42 8.29
C ILE A 108 4.58 3.21 7.90
N LEU A 109 4.82 2.63 6.72
CA LEU A 109 4.09 1.51 6.15
C LEU A 109 4.99 0.28 6.02
N ALA A 110 4.43 -0.89 6.33
CA ALA A 110 5.05 -2.16 6.02
C ALA A 110 5.13 -2.36 4.50
N GLY A 111 6.10 -3.15 4.02
CA GLY A 111 6.26 -3.40 2.58
C GLY A 111 5.00 -3.96 1.92
N GLU A 112 4.23 -4.77 2.62
CA GLU A 112 2.95 -5.27 2.12
C GLU A 112 1.91 -4.16 1.93
N GLU A 113 1.82 -3.19 2.83
CA GLU A 113 0.91 -2.05 2.71
C GLU A 113 1.30 -1.16 1.53
N ILE A 114 2.60 -1.04 1.25
CA ILE A 114 3.09 -0.38 0.04
C ILE A 114 2.67 -1.16 -1.21
N TRP A 115 2.74 -2.50 -1.18
CA TRP A 115 2.21 -3.31 -2.28
C TRP A 115 0.70 -3.16 -2.44
N SER A 116 -0.08 -3.01 -1.35
CA SER A 116 -1.51 -2.72 -1.43
C SER A 116 -1.78 -1.39 -2.13
N LEU A 117 -0.99 -0.35 -1.86
CA LEU A 117 -1.06 0.92 -2.61
C LEU A 117 -0.78 0.70 -4.10
N VAL A 118 0.20 -0.13 -4.46
CA VAL A 118 0.47 -0.48 -5.87
C VAL A 118 -0.73 -1.22 -6.47
N ALA A 119 -1.30 -2.20 -5.77
CA ALA A 119 -2.50 -2.92 -6.21
C ALA A 119 -3.66 -1.96 -6.48
N TYR A 120 -3.92 -1.00 -5.58
CA TYR A 120 -4.92 0.04 -5.78
C TYR A 120 -4.63 0.90 -7.01
N ILE A 121 -3.39 1.35 -7.19
CA ILE A 121 -2.98 2.10 -8.39
C ILE A 121 -3.24 1.26 -9.66
N ARG A 122 -2.98 -0.05 -9.63
CA ARG A 122 -3.23 -0.94 -10.77
C ARG A 122 -4.69 -1.21 -11.07
N SER A 123 -5.57 -1.09 -10.09
CA SER A 123 -7.01 -1.27 -10.29
C SER A 123 -7.61 -0.31 -11.34
N PHE A 124 -6.95 0.83 -11.59
CA PHE A 124 -7.34 1.79 -12.61
C PHE A 124 -6.96 1.40 -14.05
N ASN A 125 -6.21 0.31 -14.24
CA ASN A 125 -5.87 -0.24 -15.54
C ASN A 125 -6.51 -1.62 -15.73
N LYS A 126 -7.60 -1.69 -16.50
CA LYS A 126 -8.32 -2.94 -16.77
C LYS A 126 -7.51 -3.99 -17.54
N GLU A 127 -6.48 -3.54 -18.25
CA GLU A 127 -5.59 -4.42 -19.03
C GLU A 127 -4.33 -4.81 -18.24
N TYR A 128 -4.22 -4.40 -16.97
CA TYR A 128 -3.10 -4.78 -16.13
C TYR A 128 -3.14 -6.29 -15.85
N VAL A 129 -2.00 -6.93 -16.04
CA VAL A 129 -1.75 -8.31 -15.65
C VAL A 129 -0.57 -8.30 -14.70
N GLN A 130 -0.78 -8.80 -13.49
CA GLN A 130 0.26 -8.86 -12.48
C GLN A 130 1.40 -9.78 -12.94
N PRO A 131 2.67 -9.33 -12.88
CA PRO A 131 3.82 -10.21 -13.07
C PRO A 131 3.88 -11.28 -11.98
N GLU A 132 4.15 -12.53 -12.38
CA GLU A 132 4.30 -13.64 -11.45
C GLU A 132 5.56 -13.47 -10.58
N PHE A 133 5.42 -13.73 -9.28
CA PHE A 133 6.54 -13.82 -8.34
C PHE A 133 7.02 -15.27 -8.25
N ASP A 134 8.32 -15.47 -8.39
CA ASP A 134 8.94 -16.78 -8.21
C ASP A 134 9.12 -17.07 -6.72
N TYR A 135 8.24 -17.90 -6.16
CA TYR A 135 8.31 -18.38 -4.78
C TYR A 135 9.42 -19.45 -4.59
N GLY A 136 10.13 -19.85 -5.65
CA GLY A 136 11.09 -20.93 -5.61
C GLY A 136 10.42 -22.26 -5.23
N ASP A 137 10.96 -22.92 -4.21
CA ASP A 137 10.41 -24.18 -3.67
C ASP A 137 9.30 -23.95 -2.62
N GLU A 138 8.94 -22.70 -2.31
CA GLU A 138 7.93 -22.37 -1.30
C GLU A 138 6.51 -22.58 -1.87
N VAL A 139 5.77 -23.52 -1.27
CA VAL A 139 4.34 -23.71 -1.56
C VAL A 139 3.55 -22.82 -0.61
N LEU A 140 2.76 -21.89 -1.17
CA LEU A 140 1.88 -21.04 -0.37
C LEU A 140 0.81 -21.91 0.31
N SER A 141 0.82 -21.89 1.64
CA SER A 141 -0.19 -22.56 2.45
C SER A 141 -1.57 -21.91 2.25
N GLU A 142 -2.60 -22.71 1.98
CA GLU A 142 -3.99 -22.24 2.04
C GLU A 142 -4.38 -22.13 3.51
N LEU A 143 -4.21 -20.92 4.08
CA LEU A 143 -4.54 -20.65 5.47
C LEU A 143 -6.05 -20.46 5.63
N LYS A 144 -6.60 -20.99 6.71
CA LYS A 144 -7.96 -20.75 7.17
C LYS A 144 -7.94 -20.56 8.67
N PHE A 145 -8.95 -19.88 9.19
CA PHE A 145 -9.07 -19.73 10.63
C PHE A 145 -10.52 -19.65 11.09
N ASP A 146 -10.73 -20.07 12.33
CA ASP A 146 -11.94 -19.82 13.09
C ASP A 146 -11.66 -18.74 14.13
N LEU A 147 -12.65 -17.88 14.34
CA LEU A 147 -12.60 -16.81 15.34
C LEU A 147 -13.68 -17.02 16.38
N ASP A 148 -13.31 -16.96 17.66
CA ASP A 148 -14.25 -17.06 18.78
C ASP A 148 -13.79 -16.19 19.96
N PHE A 149 -14.67 -15.97 20.94
CA PHE A 149 -14.36 -15.30 22.19
C PHE A 149 -14.56 -16.26 23.37
N ASP A 150 -13.48 -16.58 24.09
CA ASP A 150 -13.55 -17.47 25.26
C ASP A 150 -13.86 -16.66 26.52
N GLU A 151 -15.13 -16.69 26.93
CA GLU A 151 -15.65 -16.02 28.13
C GLU A 151 -14.97 -16.46 29.44
N ASN A 152 -14.32 -17.64 29.48
CA ASN A 152 -13.69 -18.13 30.70
C ASN A 152 -12.35 -17.45 30.98
N ILE A 153 -11.68 -17.00 29.93
CA ILE A 153 -10.37 -16.34 30.00
C ILE A 153 -10.38 -14.90 29.48
N ASP A 154 -11.54 -14.42 29.00
CA ASP A 154 -11.77 -13.06 28.51
C ASP A 154 -10.84 -12.70 27.34
N LYS A 155 -10.72 -13.62 26.37
CA LYS A 155 -9.82 -13.48 25.22
C LYS A 155 -10.48 -13.82 23.90
N LEU A 156 -10.08 -13.09 22.88
CA LEU A 156 -10.30 -13.48 21.49
C LEU A 156 -9.36 -14.64 21.15
N VAL A 157 -9.93 -15.70 20.61
CA VAL A 157 -9.23 -16.93 20.24
C VAL A 157 -9.31 -17.10 18.74
N VAL A 158 -8.14 -17.17 18.10
CA VAL A 158 -8.01 -17.47 16.67
C VAL A 158 -7.43 -18.87 16.54
N LYS A 159 -8.17 -19.78 15.92
CA LYS A 159 -7.67 -21.11 15.59
C LYS A 159 -7.29 -21.16 14.13
N VAL A 160 -6.01 -21.36 13.83
CA VAL A 160 -5.51 -21.40 12.45
C VAL A 160 -5.25 -22.82 12.01
N PHE A 161 -5.63 -23.12 10.77
CA PHE A 161 -5.39 -24.40 10.14
C PHE A 161 -5.02 -24.21 8.66
N SER A 162 -4.25 -25.14 8.12
CA SER A 162 -3.95 -25.23 6.69
C SER A 162 -4.12 -26.67 6.26
N ASP A 163 -4.77 -26.90 5.10
CA ASP A 163 -5.07 -28.24 4.59
C ASP A 163 -5.77 -29.18 5.60
N GLY A 164 -6.50 -28.60 6.57
CA GLY A 164 -7.20 -29.33 7.63
C GLY A 164 -6.35 -29.68 8.86
N GLU A 165 -5.08 -29.31 8.89
CA GLU A 165 -4.18 -29.50 10.04
C GLU A 165 -3.94 -28.18 10.78
N VAL A 166 -3.74 -28.25 12.10
CA VAL A 166 -3.42 -27.07 12.92
C VAL A 166 -1.98 -26.64 12.71
N GLU A 167 -1.74 -25.34 12.73
CA GLU A 167 -0.45 -24.76 12.39
C GLU A 167 0.12 -23.93 13.53
N GLU A 168 1.32 -24.27 14.00
CA GLU A 168 2.05 -23.54 15.04
C GLU A 168 2.88 -22.39 14.44
N GLY A 169 3.06 -21.30 15.20
CA GLY A 169 3.96 -20.21 14.85
C GLY A 169 3.43 -19.23 13.81
N ILE A 170 2.17 -19.38 13.38
CA ILE A 170 1.50 -18.50 12.42
C ILE A 170 1.31 -17.13 13.04
N ASP A 171 1.72 -16.07 12.33
CA ASP A 171 1.50 -14.70 12.80
C ASP A 171 0.01 -14.38 12.75
N VAL A 172 -0.56 -13.95 13.87
CA VAL A 172 -1.95 -13.52 13.99
C VAL A 172 -2.00 -12.09 14.49
N SER A 173 -2.70 -11.22 13.77
CA SER A 173 -2.98 -9.85 14.18
C SER A 173 -4.48 -9.61 14.15
N ALA A 174 -5.00 -8.88 15.14
CA ALA A 174 -6.40 -8.48 15.18
C ALA A 174 -6.54 -6.97 15.29
N PHE A 175 -7.59 -6.43 14.69
CA PHE A 175 -7.91 -5.00 14.67
C PHE A 175 -9.41 -4.79 14.87
N VAL A 176 -9.80 -3.78 15.63
CA VAL A 176 -11.17 -3.24 15.55
C VAL A 176 -11.28 -2.35 14.32
N VAL A 177 -12.25 -2.64 13.48
CA VAL A 177 -12.62 -1.83 12.33
C VAL A 177 -13.59 -0.75 12.81
N GLY A 178 -13.20 0.50 12.62
CA GLY A 178 -14.06 1.65 12.91
C GLY A 178 -14.15 2.60 11.72
N MET A 179 -15.00 3.62 11.86
CA MET A 179 -15.20 4.65 10.83
C MET A 179 -13.91 5.43 10.48
N PHE A 180 -12.95 5.48 11.41
CA PHE A 180 -11.68 6.20 11.25
C PHE A 180 -10.49 5.28 10.95
N GLY A 181 -10.75 4.02 10.56
CA GLY A 181 -9.72 3.04 10.20
C GLY A 181 -9.66 1.84 11.13
N LYS A 182 -8.52 1.14 11.09
CA LYS A 182 -8.28 -0.12 11.82
C LYS A 182 -7.46 0.18 13.08
N PHE A 183 -7.99 -0.16 14.24
CA PHE A 183 -7.33 0.03 15.54
C PHE A 183 -6.74 -1.29 16.02
N PRO A 184 -5.44 -1.39 16.29
CA PRO A 184 -4.82 -2.66 16.66
C PRO A 184 -5.32 -3.15 18.02
N LEU A 185 -5.79 -4.41 18.06
CA LEU A 185 -6.09 -5.13 19.30
C LEU A 185 -4.86 -5.86 19.83
N GLY A 186 -4.07 -6.43 18.91
CA GLY A 186 -2.83 -7.11 19.29
C GLY A 186 -2.24 -7.92 18.15
N LYS A 187 -1.04 -8.44 18.41
CA LYS A 187 -0.34 -9.37 17.53
C LYS A 187 0.28 -10.48 18.38
N THR A 188 0.13 -11.72 17.93
CA THR A 188 0.68 -12.91 18.58
C THR A 188 1.00 -13.99 17.54
N LYS A 189 1.40 -15.17 18.01
CA LYS A 189 1.58 -16.37 17.18
C LYS A 189 0.73 -17.51 17.71
N THR A 190 0.34 -18.42 16.83
CA THR A 190 -0.32 -19.67 17.23
C THR A 190 0.63 -20.56 18.03
N ASN A 191 0.09 -21.27 19.03
CA ASN A 191 0.80 -22.29 19.79
C ASN A 191 0.73 -23.68 19.10
N GLU A 192 1.24 -24.72 19.77
CA GLU A 192 1.22 -26.13 19.28
C GLU A 192 -0.18 -26.69 18.95
N LEU A 193 -1.25 -26.04 19.43
CA LEU A 193 -2.64 -26.40 19.13
C LEU A 193 -3.25 -25.57 17.98
N GLY A 194 -2.45 -24.71 17.34
CA GLY A 194 -2.91 -23.76 16.33
C GLY A 194 -3.70 -22.57 16.90
N LEU A 195 -3.62 -22.34 18.22
CA LEU A 195 -4.41 -21.30 18.91
C LEU A 195 -3.57 -20.06 19.17
N ALA A 196 -4.12 -18.90 18.80
CA ALA A 196 -3.61 -17.59 19.13
C ALA A 196 -4.62 -16.88 20.05
N TYR A 197 -4.14 -16.33 21.15
CA TYR A 197 -4.96 -15.62 22.13
C TYR A 197 -4.62 -14.13 22.09
N LEU A 198 -5.64 -13.29 21.91
CA LEU A 198 -5.52 -11.84 21.92
C LEU A 198 -6.39 -11.26 23.03
N ASP A 199 -5.83 -10.30 23.76
CA ASP A 199 -6.58 -9.52 24.74
C ASP A 199 -7.50 -8.54 23.99
N VAL A 200 -8.74 -8.42 24.45
CA VAL A 200 -9.69 -7.42 23.94
C VAL A 200 -9.95 -6.44 25.07
N ASP A 201 -9.80 -5.14 24.81
CA ASP A 201 -10.15 -4.12 25.80
C ASP A 201 -11.69 -3.98 25.85
N PRO A 202 -12.35 -4.35 26.97
CA PRO A 202 -13.80 -4.30 27.08
C PRO A 202 -14.35 -2.86 27.11
N SER A 203 -13.49 -1.85 27.18
CA SER A 203 -13.89 -0.44 27.09
C SER A 203 -14.00 0.08 25.66
N LEU A 204 -13.68 -0.75 24.66
CA LEU A 204 -13.78 -0.36 23.25
C LEU A 204 -15.25 -0.10 22.86
N PRO A 205 -15.53 1.03 22.18
CA PRO A 205 -16.89 1.39 21.82
C PRO A 205 -17.40 0.50 20.69
N GLY A 206 -18.37 -0.36 21.02
CA GLY A 206 -19.12 -1.15 20.04
C GLY A 206 -20.19 -0.35 19.29
N ASP A 207 -20.88 -1.04 18.39
CA ASP A 207 -22.04 -0.53 17.68
C ASP A 207 -23.26 -0.31 18.61
N LYS A 208 -24.45 -0.06 18.05
CA LYS A 208 -25.67 0.16 18.85
C LYS A 208 -26.08 -1.08 19.66
N GLN A 209 -25.66 -2.26 19.24
CA GLN A 209 -25.88 -3.54 19.90
C GLN A 209 -24.74 -3.89 20.86
N GLY A 210 -23.61 -3.17 20.78
CA GLY A 210 -22.41 -3.40 21.57
C GLY A 210 -21.38 -4.28 20.87
N ASN A 211 -21.61 -4.65 19.61
CA ASN A 211 -20.70 -5.52 18.86
C ASN A 211 -19.50 -4.73 18.31
N LEU A 212 -18.38 -5.42 18.12
CA LEU A 212 -17.19 -4.91 17.47
C LEU A 212 -16.99 -5.63 16.14
N ASP A 213 -16.72 -4.87 15.08
CA ASP A 213 -16.22 -5.44 13.83
C ASP A 213 -14.73 -5.71 13.99
N ILE A 214 -14.35 -6.98 14.08
CA ILE A 214 -12.97 -7.41 14.27
C ILE A 214 -12.41 -7.95 12.95
N LEU A 215 -11.38 -7.29 12.43
CA LEU A 215 -10.54 -7.82 11.36
C LEU A 215 -9.47 -8.70 11.99
N VAL A 216 -9.50 -9.99 11.67
CA VAL A 216 -8.40 -10.91 11.95
C VAL A 216 -7.61 -11.16 10.69
N ARG A 217 -6.29 -11.22 10.85
CA ARG A 217 -5.34 -11.46 9.80
C ARG A 217 -4.32 -12.50 10.26
N VAL A 218 -4.17 -13.56 9.49
CA VAL A 218 -3.21 -14.64 9.71
C VAL A 218 -2.18 -14.67 8.59
N LYS A 219 -0.91 -14.95 8.91
CA LYS A 219 0.20 -14.91 7.95
C LYS A 219 1.24 -15.99 8.20
N LYS A 220 1.64 -16.68 7.12
CA LYS A 220 2.76 -17.64 7.07
C LYS A 220 3.59 -17.36 5.82
N GLY A 221 4.81 -16.83 5.98
CA GLY A 221 5.61 -16.40 4.82
C GLY A 221 4.86 -15.35 4.00
N TYR A 222 4.60 -15.66 2.73
CA TYR A 222 3.81 -14.82 1.82
C TYR A 222 2.31 -15.15 1.81
N ALA A 223 1.90 -16.29 2.38
CA ALA A 223 0.49 -16.65 2.51
C ALA A 223 -0.20 -15.78 3.56
N ILE A 224 -1.33 -15.20 3.19
CA ILE A 224 -2.14 -14.32 4.04
C ILE A 224 -3.60 -14.74 3.88
N GLU A 225 -4.30 -14.83 5.00
CA GLU A 225 -5.75 -14.94 5.03
C GLU A 225 -6.29 -13.92 6.04
N LYS A 226 -7.40 -13.25 5.70
CA LYS A 226 -8.00 -12.24 6.58
C LYS A 226 -9.52 -12.23 6.45
N ALA A 227 -10.21 -11.96 7.55
CA ALA A 227 -11.67 -11.85 7.57
C ALA A 227 -12.12 -10.83 8.61
N ILE A 228 -13.23 -10.15 8.32
CA ILE A 228 -13.93 -9.30 9.27
C ILE A 228 -15.10 -10.08 9.85
N THR A 229 -15.22 -10.11 11.18
CA THR A 229 -16.35 -10.72 11.89
C THR A 229 -16.90 -9.73 12.89
N SER A 230 -18.23 -9.59 12.93
CA SER A 230 -18.93 -8.78 13.92
C SER A 230 -19.31 -9.66 15.10
N MET A 231 -18.88 -9.31 16.31
CA MET A 231 -19.17 -10.06 17.55
C MET A 231 -19.28 -9.19 18.79
#